data_AF-A0A428RZS8-F1
#
_entry.id   AF-A0A428RZS8-F1
#
_cell.length_a   1.000
_cell.length_b   1.000
_cell.length_c   1.000
_cell.angle_alpha   90.00
_cell.angle_beta   90.00
_cell.angle_gamma   90.00
#
_symmetry.space_group_name_H-M   'P 1'
#
loop_
_entity.id
_entity.type
_entity.pdbx_description
1 polymer ?
#
loop_
_entity_poly.entity_id
_entity_poly.type
_entity_poly.pdbx_seq_one_letter_code
_entity_poly.pdbx_strand_id
1 'polypeptide(L)'
;MAHITKITEEWLQDRQRRDRQHEEDDGRLQDGSGVFRCPECNAEIWKIDFWRDHVASDPRHQQRWSTIEEVDGEYLQYFRDRVDDAFRRNAQDIVALLYETVPAFEDIWIECLGDLGRYRIATEDDCIWDRETWTGVSRHWYSKASDKSPTTGRLYHHLAILARPNALQQLSYYTKSLCVFIPFPNARESIMTLFGPVLSKSPNRLAPIDAAFVRVHGIMFSGKSEDRLQESMDEFIEQLDSYIGRVTKRWLDAGYYIGISTGCSLLGYGAESNLLMRAMAQKPEETDVAMDGSPIVEANPDEAFKQALSFAVRIIETVMRRWGDTNTLPFLHTVLVFMNHMTRFPGAMVHIEAAFPWKLTALMLNSQLVSCEADYEVHSDFRPPEKGQLPRPLPEDFAMRGLIYSEDYFPHEWFKNDKIDEDEKYFELGSMVEERKDRILTLGCKIATSGSWLIWDPETRQFSAPAKYDMELEDV
;
A
#
# COMPACT_ATOMS: atom_id res chain seq x y z
N MET A 1 18.00 -7.13 15.49
CA MET A 1 18.75 -8.41 15.42
C MET A 1 18.09 -9.54 16.20
N ALA A 2 17.80 -9.41 17.50
CA ALA A 2 17.17 -10.49 18.28
C ALA A 2 15.78 -10.95 17.77
N HIS A 3 15.01 -10.09 17.07
CA HIS A 3 13.71 -10.46 16.49
C HIS A 3 13.81 -11.09 15.08
N ILE A 4 14.84 -10.73 14.30
CA ILE A 4 15.19 -11.43 13.05
C ILE A 4 15.71 -12.81 13.39
N THR A 5 16.62 -12.91 14.38
CA THR A 5 17.01 -14.20 14.93
C THR A 5 15.79 -14.95 15.45
N LYS A 6 14.80 -14.29 16.07
CA LYS A 6 13.57 -14.94 16.54
C LYS A 6 12.64 -15.42 15.42
N ILE A 7 12.48 -14.72 14.29
CA ILE A 7 11.66 -15.21 13.16
C ILE A 7 12.40 -16.29 12.37
N THR A 8 13.71 -16.13 12.18
CA THR A 8 14.55 -17.19 11.60
C THR A 8 14.71 -18.37 12.55
N GLU A 9 14.72 -18.16 13.87
CA GLU A 9 14.73 -19.16 14.95
C GLU A 9 13.36 -19.76 15.16
N GLU A 10 12.25 -19.04 14.98
CA GLU A 10 10.90 -19.59 14.99
C GLU A 10 10.71 -20.42 13.74
N TRP A 11 11.19 -19.96 12.58
CA TRP A 11 11.26 -20.76 11.36
C TRP A 11 12.23 -21.94 11.48
N LEU A 12 13.39 -21.80 12.13
CA LEU A 12 14.36 -22.86 12.41
C LEU A 12 13.87 -23.81 13.51
N GLN A 13 13.09 -23.35 14.48
CA GLN A 13 12.50 -24.15 15.56
C GLN A 13 11.24 -24.86 15.08
N ASP A 14 10.48 -24.25 14.17
CA ASP A 14 9.36 -24.85 13.45
C ASP A 14 9.89 -25.84 12.41
N ARG A 15 10.98 -25.51 11.71
CA ARG A 15 11.80 -26.45 10.93
C ARG A 15 12.36 -27.57 11.80
N GLN A 16 12.95 -27.31 12.97
CA GLN A 16 13.46 -28.36 13.87
C GLN A 16 12.36 -29.14 14.60
N ARG A 17 11.18 -28.57 14.86
CA ARG A 17 10.01 -29.30 15.39
C ARG A 17 9.41 -30.18 14.31
N ARG A 18 9.32 -29.68 13.08
CA ARG A 18 8.89 -30.46 11.91
C ARG A 18 9.91 -31.50 11.53
N ASP A 19 11.21 -31.20 11.54
CA ASP A 19 12.31 -32.15 11.35
C ASP A 19 12.38 -33.16 12.50
N ARG A 20 12.02 -32.82 13.74
CA ARG A 20 11.86 -33.80 14.84
C ARG A 20 10.62 -34.67 14.69
N GLN A 21 9.50 -34.12 14.20
CA GLN A 21 8.35 -34.92 13.77
C GLN A 21 8.70 -35.79 12.54
N HIS A 22 9.52 -35.28 11.64
CA HIS A 22 10.05 -35.97 10.47
C HIS A 22 11.17 -36.94 10.82
N GLU A 23 11.87 -36.81 11.96
CA GLU A 23 12.85 -37.76 12.54
C GLU A 23 12.16 -38.83 13.38
N GLU A 24 11.06 -38.51 14.05
CA GLU A 24 10.16 -39.51 14.64
C GLU A 24 9.43 -40.32 13.55
N ASP A 25 9.14 -39.72 12.38
CA ASP A 25 8.70 -40.42 11.16
C ASP A 25 9.88 -41.02 10.36
N ASP A 26 11.08 -40.43 10.32
CA ASP A 26 12.28 -40.95 9.64
C ASP A 26 12.94 -42.09 10.42
N GLY A 27 12.68 -42.21 11.72
CA GLY A 27 12.91 -43.44 12.47
C GLY A 27 12.15 -44.64 11.89
N ARG A 28 11.16 -44.40 11.01
CA ARG A 28 10.49 -45.39 10.16
C ARG A 28 10.84 -45.28 8.67
N LEU A 29 11.53 -44.22 8.21
CA LEU A 29 11.94 -44.00 6.82
C LEU A 29 13.45 -44.23 6.65
N GLN A 30 13.89 -45.48 6.72
CA GLN A 30 15.14 -45.90 6.09
C GLN A 30 14.86 -46.67 4.80
N ASP A 31 14.09 -46.09 3.87
CA ASP A 31 14.06 -46.50 2.46
C ASP A 31 13.42 -45.38 1.64
N GLY A 32 14.08 -44.95 0.57
CA GLY A 32 13.74 -43.80 -0.27
C GLY A 32 12.51 -43.97 -1.16
N SER A 33 11.44 -44.62 -0.70
CA SER A 33 10.16 -44.69 -1.41
C SER A 33 9.01 -44.24 -0.52
N GLY A 34 8.47 -43.05 -0.80
CA GLY A 34 7.28 -42.53 -0.11
C GLY A 34 6.11 -43.52 -0.20
N VAL A 35 5.57 -43.91 0.95
CA VAL A 35 4.49 -44.88 1.06
C VAL A 35 3.15 -44.22 0.73
N PHE A 36 2.46 -44.71 -0.30
CA PHE A 36 1.08 -44.32 -0.55
C PHE A 36 0.17 -45.04 0.46
N ARG A 37 -0.68 -44.32 1.19
CA ARG A 37 -1.66 -44.92 2.09
C ARG A 37 -3.04 -44.90 1.44
N CYS A 38 -3.71 -46.06 1.40
CA CYS A 38 -5.07 -46.16 0.88
C CYS A 38 -6.01 -45.22 1.66
N PRO A 39 -6.74 -44.30 1.02
CA PRO A 39 -7.64 -43.35 1.70
C PRO A 39 -8.80 -44.00 2.47
N GLU A 40 -9.17 -45.22 2.11
CA GLU A 40 -10.33 -45.93 2.69
C GLU A 40 -9.96 -46.81 3.89
N CYS A 41 -8.81 -47.50 3.82
CA CYS A 41 -8.43 -48.49 4.82
C CYS A 41 -7.03 -48.25 5.43
N ASN A 42 -6.35 -47.19 5.02
CA ASN A 42 -5.02 -46.79 5.48
C ASN A 42 -3.90 -47.82 5.23
N ALA A 43 -4.13 -48.77 4.31
CA ALA A 43 -3.13 -49.75 3.91
C ALA A 43 -1.92 -49.08 3.23
N GLU A 44 -0.72 -49.52 3.59
CA GLU A 44 0.54 -48.99 3.05
C GLU A 44 0.90 -49.66 1.73
N ILE A 45 1.11 -48.85 0.70
CA ILE A 45 1.30 -49.27 -0.68
C ILE A 45 2.58 -48.65 -1.24
N TRP A 46 3.42 -49.51 -1.79
CA TRP A 46 4.80 -49.17 -2.16
C TRP A 46 5.00 -49.03 -3.68
N LYS A 47 4.08 -49.59 -4.48
CA LYS A 47 4.11 -49.54 -5.96
C LYS A 47 2.70 -49.50 -6.53
N ILE A 48 2.56 -48.92 -7.72
CA ILE A 48 1.25 -48.81 -8.41
C ILE A 48 0.63 -50.19 -8.70
N ASP A 49 1.44 -51.22 -8.96
CA ASP A 49 0.91 -52.57 -9.18
C ASP A 49 0.30 -53.15 -7.90
N PHE A 50 0.93 -52.90 -6.73
CA PHE A 50 0.34 -53.27 -5.44
C PHE A 50 -0.90 -52.45 -5.10
N TRP A 51 -0.98 -51.20 -5.57
CA TRP A 51 -2.19 -50.38 -5.45
C TRP A 51 -3.35 -50.95 -6.26
N ARG A 52 -3.09 -51.31 -7.52
CA ARG A 52 -4.09 -51.92 -8.41
C ARG A 52 -4.60 -53.25 -7.84
N ASP A 53 -3.69 -54.10 -7.36
CA ASP A 53 -4.05 -55.37 -6.73
C ASP A 53 -4.87 -55.15 -5.44
N HIS A 54 -4.49 -54.15 -4.64
CA HIS A 54 -5.20 -53.78 -3.43
C HIS A 54 -6.63 -53.31 -3.72
N VAL A 55 -6.83 -52.42 -4.69
CA VAL A 55 -8.16 -51.97 -5.12
C VAL A 55 -8.97 -53.14 -5.70
N ALA A 56 -8.35 -53.99 -6.53
CA ALA A 56 -9.00 -55.14 -7.13
C ALA A 56 -9.41 -56.22 -6.11
N SER A 57 -8.76 -56.26 -4.94
CA SER A 57 -9.04 -57.26 -3.89
C SER A 57 -10.23 -56.92 -2.97
N ASP A 58 -10.68 -55.67 -2.94
CA ASP A 58 -11.75 -55.20 -2.05
C ASP A 58 -12.96 -54.68 -2.85
N PRO A 59 -14.15 -55.30 -2.74
CA PRO A 59 -15.36 -54.83 -3.41
C PRO A 59 -15.74 -53.38 -3.09
N ARG A 60 -15.39 -52.85 -1.90
CA ARG A 60 -15.63 -51.45 -1.53
C ARG A 60 -14.68 -50.50 -2.26
N HIS A 61 -13.43 -50.89 -2.45
CA HIS A 61 -12.48 -50.09 -3.22
C HIS A 61 -12.83 -50.11 -4.72
N GLN A 62 -13.28 -51.24 -5.27
CA GLN A 62 -13.79 -51.32 -6.65
C GLN A 62 -15.04 -50.45 -6.88
N GLN A 63 -15.85 -50.22 -5.84
CA GLN A 63 -17.00 -49.32 -5.91
C GLN A 63 -16.58 -47.84 -5.92
N ARG A 64 -15.47 -47.49 -5.25
CA ARG A 64 -14.91 -46.14 -5.19
C ARG A 64 -14.09 -45.78 -6.43
N TRP A 65 -13.23 -46.68 -6.89
CA TRP A 65 -12.46 -46.54 -8.12
C TRP A 65 -12.90 -47.64 -9.09
N SER A 66 -13.79 -47.27 -9.99
CA SER A 66 -14.53 -48.18 -10.87
C SER A 66 -13.80 -48.49 -12.18
N THR A 67 -12.81 -47.66 -12.52
CA THR A 67 -12.00 -47.77 -13.73
C THR A 67 -10.51 -47.78 -13.39
N ILE A 68 -9.67 -48.34 -14.26
CA ILE A 68 -8.22 -48.37 -14.05
C ILE A 68 -7.63 -46.94 -14.11
N GLU A 69 -8.23 -46.05 -14.89
CA GLU A 69 -7.85 -44.63 -14.98
C GLU A 69 -8.09 -43.90 -13.65
N GLU A 70 -9.19 -44.19 -12.94
CA GLU A 70 -9.46 -43.64 -11.60
C GLU A 70 -8.47 -44.18 -10.56
N VAL A 71 -8.17 -45.48 -10.61
CA VAL A 71 -7.18 -46.13 -9.71
C VAL A 71 -5.80 -45.52 -9.92
N ASP A 72 -5.32 -45.45 -11.16
CA ASP A 72 -4.01 -44.89 -11.49
C ASP A 72 -3.97 -43.39 -11.22
N GLY A 73 -5.08 -42.69 -11.48
CA GLY A 73 -5.24 -41.26 -11.21
C GLY A 73 -5.01 -40.90 -9.75
N GLU A 74 -5.63 -41.62 -8.81
CA GLU A 74 -5.48 -41.39 -7.36
C GLU A 74 -4.02 -41.56 -6.90
N TYR A 75 -3.38 -42.65 -7.34
CA TYR A 75 -2.00 -42.97 -6.99
C TYR A 75 -1.03 -41.94 -7.56
N LEU A 76 -1.16 -41.62 -8.85
CA LEU A 76 -0.28 -40.66 -9.52
C LEU A 76 -0.48 -39.24 -9.00
N GLN A 77 -1.70 -38.86 -8.61
CA GLN A 77 -1.99 -37.56 -8.02
C GLN A 77 -1.24 -37.39 -6.69
N TYR A 78 -1.29 -38.39 -5.80
CA TYR A 78 -0.53 -38.36 -4.53
C TYR A 78 0.98 -38.14 -4.72
N PHE A 79 1.60 -38.87 -5.66
CA PHE A 79 3.03 -38.70 -5.92
C PHE A 79 3.36 -37.40 -6.64
N ARG A 80 2.50 -36.94 -7.54
CA ARG A 80 2.63 -35.63 -8.20
C ARG A 80 2.63 -34.52 -7.15
N ASP A 81 1.65 -34.53 -6.25
CA ASP A 81 1.52 -33.52 -5.18
C ASP A 81 2.75 -33.53 -4.26
N ARG A 82 3.27 -34.71 -3.91
CA ARG A 82 4.47 -34.85 -3.07
C ARG A 82 5.76 -34.40 -3.77
N VAL A 83 5.90 -34.69 -5.07
CA VAL A 83 7.06 -34.26 -5.88
C VAL A 83 7.02 -32.75 -6.09
N ASP A 84 5.86 -32.19 -6.40
CA ASP A 84 5.66 -30.75 -6.57
C ASP A 84 5.94 -30.00 -5.25
N ASP A 85 5.51 -30.55 -4.11
CA ASP A 85 5.84 -30.04 -2.78
C ASP A 85 7.33 -30.05 -2.45
N ALA A 86 8.00 -31.17 -2.71
CA ALA A 86 9.44 -31.29 -2.49
C ALA A 86 10.23 -30.33 -3.39
N PHE A 87 9.82 -30.21 -4.67
CA PHE A 87 10.41 -29.26 -5.61
C PHE A 87 10.22 -27.81 -5.15
N ARG A 88 9.02 -27.43 -4.71
CA ARG A 88 8.75 -26.08 -4.18
C ARG A 88 9.53 -25.77 -2.91
N ARG A 89 9.72 -26.74 -2.01
CA ARG A 89 10.54 -26.58 -0.80
C ARG A 89 12.00 -26.33 -1.18
N ASN A 90 12.55 -27.18 -2.05
CA ASN A 90 13.91 -27.04 -2.53
C ASN A 90 14.14 -25.71 -3.25
N ALA A 91 13.19 -25.24 -4.07
CA ALA A 91 13.31 -23.95 -4.75
C ALA A 91 13.45 -22.79 -3.76
N GLN A 92 12.66 -22.79 -2.68
CA GLN A 92 12.73 -21.75 -1.66
C GLN A 92 14.04 -21.79 -0.87
N ASP A 93 14.51 -22.98 -0.49
CA ASP A 93 15.78 -23.16 0.21
C ASP A 93 16.98 -22.74 -0.67
N ILE A 94 16.94 -23.08 -1.96
CA ILE A 94 17.97 -22.66 -2.93
C ILE A 94 18.01 -21.14 -3.05
N VAL A 95 16.85 -20.48 -3.24
CA VAL A 95 16.82 -19.02 -3.39
C VAL A 95 17.20 -18.32 -2.08
N ALA A 96 16.83 -18.84 -0.91
CA ALA A 96 17.27 -18.31 0.38
C ALA A 96 18.79 -18.44 0.55
N LEU A 97 19.37 -19.58 0.18
CA LEU A 97 20.82 -19.75 0.19
C LEU A 97 21.51 -18.78 -0.80
N LEU A 98 20.94 -18.57 -1.98
CA LEU A 98 21.46 -17.60 -2.95
C LEU A 98 21.37 -16.17 -2.43
N TYR A 99 20.30 -15.81 -1.71
CA TYR A 99 20.17 -14.54 -1.02
C TYR A 99 21.30 -14.30 -0.01
N GLU A 100 21.66 -15.33 0.77
CA GLU A 100 22.71 -15.25 1.78
C GLU A 100 24.14 -15.27 1.21
N THR A 101 24.34 -15.99 0.09
CA THR A 101 25.69 -16.29 -0.42
C THR A 101 26.08 -15.50 -1.67
N VAL A 102 25.11 -14.95 -2.41
CA VAL A 102 25.33 -14.24 -3.69
C VAL A 102 24.70 -12.84 -3.64
N PRO A 103 25.34 -11.87 -2.95
CA PRO A 103 24.79 -10.52 -2.77
C PRO A 103 24.68 -9.72 -4.08
N ALA A 104 25.37 -10.11 -5.14
CA ALA A 104 25.35 -9.41 -6.43
C ALA A 104 23.95 -9.33 -7.08
N PHE A 105 23.05 -10.25 -6.72
CA PHE A 105 21.67 -10.29 -7.23
C PHE A 105 20.65 -10.23 -6.09
N GLU A 106 21.02 -9.63 -4.96
CA GLU A 106 20.20 -9.61 -3.75
C GLU A 106 18.76 -9.13 -4.03
N ASP A 107 18.60 -8.07 -4.83
CA ASP A 107 17.29 -7.51 -5.16
C ASP A 107 16.42 -8.50 -5.94
N ILE A 108 17.03 -9.30 -6.82
CA ILE A 108 16.35 -10.36 -7.58
C ILE A 108 15.92 -11.47 -6.62
N TRP A 109 16.79 -11.89 -5.71
CA TRP A 109 16.50 -12.97 -4.77
C TRP A 109 15.40 -12.62 -3.79
N ILE A 110 15.40 -11.39 -3.25
CA ILE A 110 14.34 -10.88 -2.37
C ILE A 110 12.98 -11.00 -3.08
N GLU A 111 12.92 -10.58 -4.34
CA GLU A 111 11.68 -10.62 -5.10
C GLU A 111 11.24 -12.05 -5.43
N CYS A 112 12.16 -12.92 -5.84
CA CYS A 112 11.88 -14.34 -6.07
C CYS A 112 11.32 -15.03 -4.83
N LEU A 113 11.82 -14.68 -3.63
CA LEU A 113 11.28 -15.21 -2.37
C LEU A 113 9.85 -14.74 -2.11
N GLY A 114 9.53 -13.50 -2.48
CA GLY A 114 8.16 -12.99 -2.49
C GLY A 114 7.24 -13.76 -3.44
N ASP A 115 7.69 -13.99 -4.69
CA ASP A 115 6.97 -14.74 -5.72
C ASP A 115 6.72 -16.20 -5.31
N LEU A 116 7.74 -16.88 -4.79
CA LEU A 116 7.63 -18.26 -4.29
C LEU A 116 6.60 -18.35 -3.15
N GLY A 117 6.62 -17.38 -2.23
CA GLY A 117 5.60 -17.28 -1.18
C GLY A 117 4.18 -17.18 -1.75
N ARG A 118 3.99 -16.34 -2.78
CA ARG A 118 2.68 -16.20 -3.46
C ARG A 118 2.24 -17.44 -4.22
N TYR A 119 3.15 -18.10 -4.92
CA TYR A 119 2.82 -19.35 -5.61
C TYR A 119 2.36 -20.41 -4.62
N ARG A 120 2.97 -20.47 -3.43
CA ARG A 120 2.50 -21.36 -2.36
C ARG A 120 1.08 -21.05 -1.89
N ILE A 121 0.73 -19.78 -1.71
CA ILE A 121 -0.67 -19.40 -1.34
C ILE A 121 -1.67 -19.94 -2.36
N ALA A 122 -1.34 -19.86 -3.66
CA ALA A 122 -2.22 -20.27 -4.75
C ALA A 122 -2.36 -21.79 -4.90
N THR A 123 -1.39 -22.55 -4.39
CA THR A 123 -1.36 -24.02 -4.52
C THR A 123 -1.66 -24.77 -3.23
N GLU A 124 -1.63 -24.09 -2.09
CA GLU A 124 -2.03 -24.66 -0.80
C GLU A 124 -3.56 -24.68 -0.74
N ASP A 125 -4.15 -25.87 -0.80
CA ASP A 125 -5.59 -26.02 -1.04
C ASP A 125 -6.44 -26.08 0.23
N ASP A 126 -5.90 -26.47 1.39
CA ASP A 126 -6.76 -26.91 2.50
C ASP A 126 -6.64 -26.13 3.83
N CYS A 127 -5.55 -25.39 4.09
CA CYS A 127 -5.33 -24.75 5.40
C CYS A 127 -5.33 -23.21 5.34
N ILE A 128 -6.29 -22.58 6.01
CA ILE A 128 -6.38 -21.12 6.15
C ILE A 128 -5.15 -20.54 6.86
N TRP A 129 -4.60 -21.24 7.86
CA TRP A 129 -3.43 -20.81 8.61
C TRP A 129 -2.17 -20.81 7.75
N ASP A 130 -2.02 -21.78 6.85
CA ASP A 130 -0.88 -21.85 5.94
C ASP A 130 -0.96 -20.73 4.90
N ARG A 131 -2.16 -20.45 4.37
CA ARG A 131 -2.38 -19.30 3.48
C ARG A 131 -2.03 -17.97 4.16
N GLU A 132 -2.44 -17.76 5.41
CA GLU A 132 -2.10 -16.54 6.16
C GLU A 132 -0.59 -16.43 6.40
N THR A 133 0.06 -17.55 6.77
CA THR A 133 1.50 -17.62 6.99
C THR A 133 2.26 -17.27 5.71
N TRP A 134 1.92 -17.87 4.58
CA TRP A 134 2.55 -17.59 3.30
C TRP A 134 2.24 -16.19 2.77
N THR A 135 1.07 -15.64 3.10
CA THR A 135 0.75 -14.23 2.84
C THR A 135 1.69 -13.32 3.62
N GLY A 136 1.94 -13.61 4.89
CA GLY A 136 2.92 -12.90 5.74
C GLY A 136 4.34 -12.98 5.19
N VAL A 137 4.81 -14.18 4.83
CA VAL A 137 6.14 -14.40 4.23
C VAL A 137 6.30 -13.61 2.93
N SER A 138 5.33 -13.71 2.03
CA SER A 138 5.40 -12.99 0.75
C SER A 138 5.37 -11.48 0.95
N ARG A 139 4.52 -10.98 1.85
CA ARG A 139 4.43 -9.55 2.19
C ARG A 139 5.76 -9.04 2.71
N HIS A 140 6.40 -9.77 3.64
CA HIS A 140 7.72 -9.41 4.16
C HIS A 140 8.76 -9.21 3.05
N TRP A 141 8.85 -10.16 2.13
CA TRP A 141 9.82 -10.08 1.03
C TRP A 141 9.54 -8.94 0.06
N TYR A 142 8.27 -8.72 -0.32
CA TYR A 142 7.94 -7.58 -1.18
C TYR A 142 8.09 -6.23 -0.49
N SER A 143 7.79 -6.12 0.81
CA SER A 143 8.06 -4.91 1.58
C SER A 143 9.55 -4.58 1.55
N LYS A 144 10.41 -5.57 1.83
CA LYS A 144 11.87 -5.44 1.77
C LYS A 144 12.35 -5.06 0.36
N ALA A 145 11.80 -5.68 -0.68
CA ALA A 145 12.11 -5.30 -2.06
C ALA A 145 11.74 -3.83 -2.32
N SER A 146 10.57 -3.40 -1.84
CA SER A 146 10.07 -2.04 -2.04
C SER A 146 10.87 -0.99 -1.25
N ASP A 147 11.50 -1.33 -0.13
CA ASP A 147 12.40 -0.40 0.56
C ASP A 147 13.69 -0.15 -0.23
N LYS A 148 14.15 -1.17 -0.96
CA LYS A 148 15.35 -1.08 -1.80
C LYS A 148 15.06 -0.39 -3.12
N SER A 149 13.91 -0.69 -3.71
CA SER A 149 13.47 -0.15 -4.99
C SER A 149 12.11 0.55 -4.86
N PRO A 150 12.03 1.67 -4.12
CA PRO A 150 10.76 2.33 -3.80
C PRO A 150 10.08 2.96 -5.02
N THR A 151 10.80 3.13 -6.12
CA THR A 151 10.27 3.69 -7.37
C THR A 151 9.65 2.64 -8.29
N THR A 152 9.71 1.34 -7.93
CA THR A 152 9.26 0.24 -8.79
C THR A 152 7.81 -0.18 -8.51
N GLY A 153 6.91 0.15 -9.45
CA GLY A 153 5.47 -0.04 -9.29
C GLY A 153 5.04 -1.50 -9.12
N ARG A 154 5.75 -2.42 -9.76
CA ARG A 154 5.40 -3.86 -9.73
C ARG A 154 5.43 -4.45 -8.32
N LEU A 155 6.31 -3.96 -7.44
CA LEU A 155 6.39 -4.40 -6.05
C LEU A 155 5.12 -4.00 -5.28
N TYR A 156 4.65 -2.77 -5.47
CA TYR A 156 3.39 -2.30 -4.87
C TYR A 156 2.17 -3.02 -5.46
N HIS A 157 2.18 -3.39 -6.73
CA HIS A 157 1.14 -4.25 -7.30
C HIS A 157 1.04 -5.60 -6.57
N HIS A 158 2.17 -6.23 -6.26
CA HIS A 158 2.19 -7.48 -5.50
C HIS A 158 1.74 -7.29 -4.05
N LEU A 159 2.18 -6.21 -3.38
CA LEU A 159 1.69 -5.83 -2.05
C LEU A 159 0.18 -5.55 -2.04
N ALA A 160 -0.37 -4.96 -3.12
CA ALA A 160 -1.80 -4.74 -3.26
C ALA A 160 -2.57 -6.07 -3.27
N ILE A 161 -2.09 -7.10 -3.97
CA ILE A 161 -2.73 -8.42 -3.96
C ILE A 161 -2.76 -9.02 -2.54
N LEU A 162 -1.68 -8.82 -1.79
CA LEU A 162 -1.48 -9.36 -0.42
C LEU A 162 -2.13 -8.53 0.68
N ALA A 163 -2.66 -7.34 0.38
CA ALA A 163 -3.29 -6.45 1.34
C ALA A 163 -4.74 -6.84 1.68
N ARG A 164 -5.29 -7.91 1.09
CA ARG A 164 -6.63 -8.42 1.44
C ARG A 164 -6.68 -8.85 2.92
N PRO A 165 -7.80 -8.59 3.62
CA PRO A 165 -9.06 -8.01 3.14
C PRO A 165 -9.13 -6.47 3.20
N ASN A 166 -8.05 -5.75 3.53
CA ASN A 166 -8.07 -4.29 3.70
C ASN A 166 -8.20 -3.56 2.36
N ALA A 167 -9.39 -3.05 2.05
CA ALA A 167 -9.68 -2.44 0.74
C ALA A 167 -9.00 -1.07 0.54
N LEU A 168 -8.86 -0.27 1.60
CA LEU A 168 -8.16 1.03 1.52
C LEU A 168 -6.68 0.83 1.24
N GLN A 169 -6.05 -0.12 1.94
CA GLN A 169 -4.65 -0.46 1.70
C GLN A 169 -4.45 -1.03 0.29
N GLN A 170 -5.31 -1.95 -0.16
CA GLN A 170 -5.28 -2.46 -1.55
C GLN A 170 -5.35 -1.33 -2.58
N LEU A 171 -6.30 -0.40 -2.43
CA LEU A 171 -6.46 0.73 -3.32
C LEU A 171 -5.21 1.63 -3.32
N SER A 172 -4.68 1.94 -2.14
CA SER A 172 -3.46 2.77 -2.03
C SER A 172 -2.26 2.12 -2.73
N TYR A 173 -2.07 0.80 -2.60
CA TYR A 173 -0.96 0.11 -3.27
C TYR A 173 -1.14 -0.01 -4.78
N TYR A 174 -2.36 -0.31 -5.24
CA TYR A 174 -2.62 -0.34 -6.69
C TYR A 174 -2.45 1.04 -7.32
N THR A 175 -2.97 2.10 -6.70
CA THR A 175 -2.81 3.47 -7.22
C THR A 175 -1.35 3.92 -7.14
N LYS A 176 -0.65 3.63 -6.04
CA LYS A 176 0.80 3.83 -5.93
C LYS A 176 1.56 3.12 -7.03
N SER A 177 1.25 1.87 -7.35
CA SER A 177 1.92 1.12 -8.42
C SER A 177 1.87 1.80 -9.79
N LEU A 178 0.90 2.69 -10.01
CA LEU A 178 0.73 3.48 -11.23
C LEU A 178 1.33 4.90 -11.13
N CYS A 179 1.61 5.39 -9.91
CA CYS A 179 2.04 6.77 -9.63
C CYS A 179 3.45 6.87 -9.02
N VAL A 180 4.22 5.78 -9.04
CA VAL A 180 5.66 5.81 -8.78
C VAL A 180 6.44 6.07 -10.07
N PHE A 181 7.73 6.41 -9.94
CA PHE A 181 8.57 6.78 -11.08
C PHE A 181 8.67 5.71 -12.18
N ILE A 182 8.71 4.42 -11.81
CA ILE A 182 8.65 3.29 -12.75
C ILE A 182 7.29 2.61 -12.58
N PRO A 183 6.23 3.10 -13.24
CA PRO A 183 4.87 2.58 -13.06
C PRO A 183 4.73 1.14 -13.59
N PHE A 184 3.73 0.42 -13.09
CA PHE A 184 3.39 -0.92 -13.56
C PHE A 184 2.00 -0.97 -14.21
N PRO A 185 1.92 -0.80 -15.55
CA PRO A 185 0.63 -0.67 -16.25
C PRO A 185 -0.35 -1.83 -16.05
N ASN A 186 0.15 -3.07 -15.86
CA ASN A 186 -0.70 -4.25 -15.64
C ASN A 186 -1.53 -4.14 -14.34
N ALA A 187 -1.17 -3.23 -13.43
CA ALA A 187 -2.01 -2.93 -12.27
C ALA A 187 -3.38 -2.36 -12.66
N ARG A 188 -3.53 -1.72 -13.84
CA ARG A 188 -4.81 -1.21 -14.34
C ARG A 188 -5.84 -2.31 -14.57
N GLU A 189 -5.42 -3.50 -14.97
CA GLU A 189 -6.31 -4.65 -15.10
C GLU A 189 -6.57 -5.31 -13.73
N SER A 190 -5.52 -5.44 -12.91
CA SER A 190 -5.61 -6.13 -11.62
C SER A 190 -6.49 -5.40 -10.60
N ILE A 191 -6.44 -4.06 -10.55
CA ILE A 191 -7.24 -3.23 -9.66
C ILE A 191 -8.75 -3.40 -9.93
N MET A 192 -9.15 -3.82 -11.14
CA MET A 192 -10.56 -4.09 -11.45
C MET A 192 -11.14 -5.23 -10.61
N THR A 193 -10.32 -6.12 -10.04
CA THR A 193 -10.79 -7.14 -9.08
C THR A 193 -11.26 -6.54 -7.75
N LEU A 194 -10.77 -5.35 -7.39
CA LEU A 194 -11.22 -4.57 -6.23
C LEU A 194 -12.48 -3.76 -6.58
N PHE A 195 -12.51 -3.15 -7.77
CA PHE A 195 -13.64 -2.30 -8.19
C PHE A 195 -14.88 -3.08 -8.63
N GLY A 196 -14.71 -4.21 -9.32
CA GLY A 196 -15.81 -5.01 -9.88
C GLY A 196 -16.94 -5.29 -8.88
N PRO A 197 -16.65 -5.78 -7.66
CA PRO A 197 -17.68 -6.03 -6.64
C PRO A 197 -18.50 -4.79 -6.26
N VAL A 198 -17.87 -3.61 -6.10
CA VAL A 198 -18.58 -2.38 -5.71
C VAL A 198 -19.25 -1.66 -6.88
N LEU A 199 -18.79 -1.87 -8.11
CA LEU A 199 -19.45 -1.35 -9.31
C LEU A 199 -20.64 -2.22 -9.71
N SER A 200 -20.63 -3.51 -9.37
CA SER A 200 -21.77 -4.40 -9.56
C SER A 200 -22.90 -4.11 -8.54
N LYS A 201 -24.12 -4.57 -8.83
CA LYS A 201 -25.25 -4.57 -7.87
C LYS A 201 -25.17 -5.72 -6.86
N SER A 202 -24.10 -6.51 -6.88
CA SER A 202 -23.94 -7.68 -6.03
C SER A 202 -23.57 -7.28 -4.59
N PRO A 203 -23.98 -8.06 -3.59
CA PRO A 203 -23.51 -7.86 -2.22
C PRO A 203 -21.98 -7.90 -2.19
N ASN A 204 -21.36 -6.86 -1.64
CA ASN A 204 -19.93 -6.85 -1.36
C ASN A 204 -19.72 -6.98 0.17
N ARG A 205 -18.54 -7.47 0.58
CA ARG A 205 -18.22 -7.75 1.99
C ARG A 205 -17.52 -6.57 2.69
N LEU A 206 -17.43 -5.41 2.03
CA LEU A 206 -16.74 -4.25 2.58
C LEU A 206 -17.63 -3.50 3.56
N ALA A 207 -17.01 -2.78 4.50
CA ALA A 207 -17.75 -1.82 5.31
C ALA A 207 -18.37 -0.75 4.37
N PRO A 208 -19.56 -0.21 4.67
CA PRO A 208 -20.24 0.74 3.78
C PRO A 208 -19.38 1.92 3.33
N ILE A 209 -18.64 2.54 4.27
CA ILE A 209 -17.73 3.65 3.95
C ILE A 209 -16.58 3.24 3.04
N ASP A 210 -15.96 2.08 3.27
CA ASP A 210 -14.88 1.57 2.41
C ASP A 210 -15.42 1.23 1.02
N ALA A 211 -16.63 0.66 0.95
CA ALA A 211 -17.32 0.37 -0.30
C ALA A 211 -17.60 1.64 -1.10
N ALA A 212 -18.09 2.71 -0.43
CA ALA A 212 -18.34 4.01 -1.05
C ALA A 212 -17.05 4.62 -1.62
N PHE A 213 -15.97 4.67 -0.82
CA PHE A 213 -14.68 5.19 -1.26
C PHE A 213 -14.12 4.44 -2.48
N VAL A 214 -14.09 3.11 -2.40
CA VAL A 214 -13.61 2.25 -3.49
C VAL A 214 -14.52 2.38 -4.72
N ARG A 215 -15.82 2.61 -4.55
CA ARG A 215 -16.76 2.81 -5.66
C ARG A 215 -16.50 4.13 -6.37
N VAL A 216 -16.30 5.23 -5.64
CA VAL A 216 -15.95 6.54 -6.22
C VAL A 216 -14.69 6.42 -7.08
N HIS A 217 -13.63 5.83 -6.51
CA HIS A 217 -12.38 5.60 -7.25
C HIS A 217 -12.59 4.66 -8.44
N GLY A 218 -13.39 3.60 -8.30
CA GLY A 218 -13.70 2.67 -9.39
C GLY A 218 -14.46 3.31 -10.55
N ILE A 219 -15.40 4.23 -10.26
CA ILE A 219 -16.14 4.99 -11.27
C ILE A 219 -15.17 5.92 -12.01
N MET A 220 -14.42 6.76 -11.27
CA MET A 220 -13.42 7.68 -11.85
C MET A 220 -12.35 6.94 -12.67
N PHE A 221 -11.89 5.77 -12.20
CA PHE A 221 -10.84 4.99 -12.84
C PHE A 221 -11.31 4.33 -14.13
N SER A 222 -12.55 3.81 -14.16
CA SER A 222 -13.05 3.03 -15.28
C SER A 222 -13.92 3.81 -16.27
N GLY A 223 -14.40 5.01 -15.89
CA GLY A 223 -15.39 5.77 -16.66
C GLY A 223 -16.76 5.08 -16.75
N LYS A 224 -17.03 4.11 -15.86
CA LYS A 224 -18.29 3.35 -15.84
C LYS A 224 -19.15 3.80 -14.68
N SER A 225 -20.47 3.78 -14.87
CA SER A 225 -21.45 4.16 -13.84
C SER A 225 -21.29 5.61 -13.33
N GLU A 226 -20.98 6.54 -14.23
CA GLU A 226 -20.88 7.97 -13.93
C GLU A 226 -22.18 8.53 -13.31
N ASP A 227 -23.33 7.94 -13.65
CA ASP A 227 -24.64 8.27 -13.07
C ASP A 227 -24.71 8.12 -11.55
N ARG A 228 -23.86 7.27 -10.97
CA ARG A 228 -23.79 7.01 -9.52
C ARG A 228 -22.63 7.71 -8.82
N LEU A 229 -21.82 8.48 -9.56
CA LEU A 229 -20.61 9.07 -9.00
C LEU A 229 -20.94 10.03 -7.87
N GLN A 230 -21.84 10.97 -8.12
CA GLN A 230 -22.21 12.00 -7.14
C GLN A 230 -22.81 11.37 -5.87
N GLU A 231 -23.76 10.44 -6.04
CA GLU A 231 -24.35 9.68 -4.93
C GLU A 231 -23.28 8.95 -4.11
N SER A 232 -22.29 8.33 -4.76
CA SER A 232 -21.22 7.61 -4.07
C SER A 232 -20.25 8.55 -3.33
N MET A 233 -19.98 9.73 -3.90
CA MET A 233 -19.18 10.76 -3.23
C MET A 233 -19.90 11.26 -1.97
N ASP A 234 -21.19 11.54 -2.09
CA ASP A 234 -22.03 12.02 -0.98
C ASP A 234 -22.12 10.96 0.12
N GLU A 235 -22.37 9.68 -0.24
CA GLU A 235 -22.38 8.54 0.67
C GLU A 235 -21.08 8.45 1.49
N PHE A 236 -19.91 8.66 0.87
CA PHE A 236 -18.63 8.64 1.58
C PHE A 236 -18.46 9.85 2.50
N ILE A 237 -18.68 11.06 1.98
CA ILE A 237 -18.43 12.32 2.70
C ILE A 237 -19.35 12.44 3.92
N GLU A 238 -20.62 12.08 3.81
CA GLU A 238 -21.58 12.12 4.92
C GLU A 238 -21.20 11.19 6.09
N GLN A 239 -20.51 10.09 5.80
CA GLN A 239 -20.08 9.13 6.82
C GLN A 239 -18.70 9.47 7.41
N LEU A 240 -17.87 10.24 6.71
CA LEU A 240 -16.44 10.40 6.98
C LEU A 240 -16.16 10.93 8.38
N ASP A 241 -16.77 12.05 8.79
CA ASP A 241 -16.51 12.65 10.10
C ASP A 241 -16.82 11.68 11.26
N SER A 242 -18.02 11.07 11.21
CA SER A 242 -18.46 10.08 12.20
C SER A 242 -17.57 8.83 12.22
N TYR A 243 -17.07 8.42 11.05
CA TYR A 243 -16.17 7.28 10.93
C TYR A 243 -14.85 7.54 11.63
N ILE A 244 -14.22 8.69 11.39
CA ILE A 244 -12.95 9.10 12.02
C ILE A 244 -13.10 9.06 13.55
N GLY A 245 -14.16 9.70 14.07
CA GLY A 245 -14.44 9.74 15.50
C GLY A 245 -14.66 8.35 16.11
N ARG A 246 -15.25 7.41 15.36
CA ARG A 246 -15.53 6.03 15.83
C ARG A 246 -14.30 5.14 15.80
N VAL A 247 -13.46 5.22 14.76
CA VAL A 247 -12.32 4.29 14.60
C VAL A 247 -11.03 4.78 15.28
N THR A 248 -10.94 6.07 15.61
CA THR A 248 -9.86 6.68 16.40
C THR A 248 -8.47 6.33 15.85
N LYS A 249 -7.63 5.59 16.58
CA LYS A 249 -6.27 5.21 16.17
C LYS A 249 -6.21 4.38 14.89
N ARG A 250 -7.27 3.63 14.55
CA ARG A 250 -7.33 2.90 13.26
C ARG A 250 -7.43 3.86 12.06
N TRP A 251 -7.80 5.12 12.29
CA TRP A 251 -7.79 6.15 11.27
C TRP A 251 -6.37 6.58 10.86
N LEU A 252 -5.35 6.33 11.68
CA LEU A 252 -3.97 6.70 11.33
C LEU A 252 -3.59 6.07 9.98
N ASP A 253 -3.79 4.76 9.86
CA ASP A 253 -3.50 4.01 8.64
C ASP A 253 -4.48 4.32 7.51
N ALA A 254 -5.77 4.28 7.81
CA ALA A 254 -6.82 4.58 6.83
C ALA A 254 -6.65 5.99 6.23
N GLY A 255 -6.26 6.95 7.05
CA GLY A 255 -6.05 8.35 6.68
C GLY A 255 -4.98 8.49 5.61
N TYR A 256 -3.77 7.95 5.81
CA TYR A 256 -2.75 8.06 4.76
C TYR A 256 -3.05 7.18 3.54
N TYR A 257 -3.76 6.05 3.67
CA TYR A 257 -4.22 5.28 2.50
C TYR A 257 -5.20 6.08 1.63
N ILE A 258 -6.13 6.79 2.27
CA ILE A 258 -7.09 7.68 1.60
C ILE A 258 -6.34 8.86 0.98
N GLY A 259 -5.47 9.53 1.72
CA GLY A 259 -4.67 10.66 1.22
C GLY A 259 -3.82 10.31 -0.01
N ILE A 260 -3.14 9.15 0.01
CA ILE A 260 -2.37 8.65 -1.15
C ILE A 260 -3.28 8.35 -2.34
N SER A 261 -4.40 7.65 -2.11
CA SER A 261 -5.36 7.32 -3.17
C SER A 261 -5.96 8.57 -3.82
N THR A 262 -6.28 9.58 -3.01
CA THR A 262 -6.75 10.90 -3.44
C THR A 262 -5.68 11.66 -4.23
N GLY A 263 -4.43 11.70 -3.77
CA GLY A 263 -3.33 12.29 -4.55
C GLY A 263 -3.14 11.60 -5.90
N CYS A 264 -3.24 10.27 -5.93
CA CYS A 264 -3.13 9.50 -7.17
C CYS A 264 -4.30 9.73 -8.12
N SER A 265 -5.53 9.94 -7.64
CA SER A 265 -6.67 10.23 -8.52
C SER A 265 -6.56 11.61 -9.17
N LEU A 266 -6.01 12.62 -8.47
CA LEU A 266 -5.72 13.93 -9.06
C LEU A 266 -4.72 13.83 -10.23
N LEU A 267 -3.78 12.89 -10.14
CA LEU A 267 -2.82 12.55 -11.19
C LEU A 267 -3.40 11.62 -12.28
N GLY A 268 -4.71 11.38 -12.28
CA GLY A 268 -5.37 10.47 -13.22
C GLY A 268 -4.84 9.04 -13.12
N TYR A 269 -4.39 8.64 -11.93
CA TYR A 269 -3.74 7.36 -11.67
C TYR A 269 -2.51 7.15 -12.57
N GLY A 270 -1.69 8.18 -12.71
CA GLY A 270 -0.45 8.16 -13.50
C GLY A 270 -0.67 8.16 -15.02
N ALA A 271 -1.84 8.59 -15.50
CA ALA A 271 -2.08 8.71 -16.93
C ALA A 271 -1.29 9.89 -17.52
N GLU A 272 -0.48 9.67 -18.55
CA GLU A 272 0.30 10.73 -19.20
C GLU A 272 -0.58 11.83 -19.82
N SER A 273 -1.84 11.53 -20.15
CA SER A 273 -2.81 12.50 -20.63
C SER A 273 -3.37 13.41 -19.53
N ASN A 274 -3.22 13.03 -18.25
CA ASN A 274 -3.71 13.81 -17.14
C ASN A 274 -3.06 15.20 -17.11
N LEU A 275 -3.85 16.20 -16.75
CA LEU A 275 -3.44 17.59 -16.76
C LEU A 275 -2.28 17.88 -15.79
N LEU A 276 -2.33 17.36 -14.56
CA LEU A 276 -1.24 17.55 -13.59
C LEU A 276 0.02 16.79 -14.02
N MET A 277 -0.13 15.56 -14.54
CA MET A 277 1.00 14.79 -15.07
C MET A 277 1.74 15.54 -16.19
N ARG A 278 1.00 16.17 -17.11
CA ARG A 278 1.59 17.01 -18.17
C ARG A 278 2.26 18.26 -17.61
N ALA A 279 1.63 18.93 -16.64
CA ALA A 279 2.21 20.12 -16.01
C ALA A 279 3.53 19.80 -15.27
N MET A 280 3.61 18.63 -14.62
CA MET A 280 4.81 18.17 -13.92
C MET A 280 5.94 17.74 -14.87
N ALA A 281 5.60 17.30 -16.09
CA ALA A 281 6.59 16.89 -17.09
C ALA A 281 7.27 18.09 -17.80
N GLN A 282 6.66 19.27 -17.77
CA GLN A 282 7.23 20.50 -18.34
C GLN A 282 8.32 21.04 -17.40
N LYS A 283 9.55 21.20 -17.91
CA LYS A 283 10.66 21.70 -17.09
C LYS A 283 10.47 23.18 -16.73
N PRO A 284 10.82 23.62 -15.50
CA PRO A 284 10.73 25.03 -15.10
C PRO A 284 11.57 26.00 -15.97
N GLU A 285 12.64 25.51 -16.62
CA GLU A 285 13.54 26.35 -17.42
C GLU A 285 12.98 26.72 -18.81
N GLU A 286 11.98 26.00 -19.32
CA GLU A 286 11.35 26.33 -20.61
C GLU A 286 10.34 27.49 -20.50
N THR A 287 10.00 27.91 -19.28
CA THR A 287 9.08 29.03 -19.02
C THR A 287 9.73 30.42 -19.03
N ASP A 288 11.06 30.54 -19.02
CA ASP A 288 11.75 31.84 -18.97
C ASP A 288 12.12 32.46 -20.33
N VAL A 289 11.83 31.79 -21.46
CA VAL A 289 11.94 32.43 -22.80
C VAL A 289 10.84 31.94 -23.75
N ALA A 290 9.59 32.37 -23.53
CA ALA A 290 8.64 32.51 -24.62
C ALA A 290 8.58 34.00 -25.02
N MET A 291 9.50 34.40 -25.91
CA MET A 291 9.49 35.73 -26.56
C MET A 291 8.45 35.83 -27.69
N ASP A 292 7.51 34.89 -27.75
CA ASP A 292 6.36 34.94 -28.63
C ASP A 292 5.11 34.72 -27.76
N GLY A 293 4.16 35.65 -27.84
CA GLY A 293 2.97 35.72 -26.99
C GLY A 293 1.94 34.63 -27.26
N SER A 294 2.36 33.41 -27.55
CA SER A 294 1.47 32.26 -27.57
C SER A 294 1.14 31.89 -26.12
N PRO A 295 -0.12 31.99 -25.67
CA PRO A 295 -0.50 31.50 -24.36
C PRO A 295 -0.10 30.03 -24.27
N ILE A 296 0.44 29.63 -23.12
CA ILE A 296 0.48 28.22 -22.71
C ILE A 296 -0.90 27.67 -23.10
N VAL A 297 -0.95 26.66 -23.96
CA VAL A 297 -2.23 26.08 -24.37
C VAL A 297 -2.82 25.46 -23.13
N GLU A 298 -3.62 26.24 -22.41
CA GLU A 298 -4.39 25.85 -21.24
C GLU A 298 -5.32 24.74 -21.73
N ALA A 299 -4.90 23.50 -21.55
CA ALA A 299 -5.79 22.38 -21.75
C ALA A 299 -6.89 22.55 -20.71
N ASN A 300 -8.12 22.83 -21.15
CA ASN A 300 -9.26 22.89 -20.25
C ASN A 300 -9.29 21.60 -19.41
N PRO A 301 -9.43 21.71 -18.07
CA PRO A 301 -9.51 20.52 -17.22
C PRO A 301 -10.70 19.67 -17.69
N ASP A 302 -10.42 18.39 -17.94
CA ASP A 302 -11.47 17.45 -18.28
C ASP A 302 -12.41 17.24 -17.08
N GLU A 303 -13.60 16.70 -17.36
CA GLU A 303 -14.62 16.52 -16.34
C GLU A 303 -14.16 15.54 -15.24
N ALA A 304 -13.35 14.54 -15.61
CA ALA A 304 -12.78 13.58 -14.68
C ALA A 304 -11.87 14.25 -13.64
N PHE A 305 -11.00 15.18 -14.06
CA PHE A 305 -10.16 15.94 -13.15
C PHE A 305 -10.97 16.82 -12.21
N LYS A 306 -12.01 17.51 -12.72
CA LYS A 306 -12.88 18.36 -11.89
C LYS A 306 -13.59 17.55 -10.82
N GLN A 307 -14.10 16.37 -11.16
CA GLN A 307 -14.74 15.46 -10.23
C GLN A 307 -13.74 14.93 -9.19
N ALA A 308 -12.53 14.54 -9.60
CA ALA A 308 -11.48 14.12 -8.68
C ALA A 308 -11.08 15.24 -7.71
N LEU A 309 -10.92 16.48 -8.21
CA LEU A 309 -10.60 17.66 -7.39
C LEU A 309 -11.74 18.00 -6.42
N SER A 310 -12.99 18.00 -6.89
CA SER A 310 -14.14 18.25 -6.04
C SER A 310 -14.22 17.23 -4.89
N PHE A 311 -14.06 15.94 -5.19
CA PHE A 311 -14.05 14.90 -4.17
C PHE A 311 -12.88 15.06 -3.21
N ALA A 312 -11.66 15.30 -3.72
CA ALA A 312 -10.47 15.52 -2.91
C ALA A 312 -10.65 16.68 -1.93
N VAL A 313 -11.12 17.83 -2.42
CA VAL A 313 -11.37 19.02 -1.59
C VAL A 313 -12.37 18.72 -0.49
N ARG A 314 -13.51 18.07 -0.80
CA ARG A 314 -14.51 17.70 0.21
C ARG A 314 -13.93 16.81 1.32
N ILE A 315 -13.09 15.83 0.97
CA ILE A 315 -12.41 14.99 1.96
C ILE A 315 -11.48 15.84 2.84
N ILE A 316 -10.66 16.68 2.20
CA ILE A 316 -9.69 17.54 2.89
C ILE A 316 -10.40 18.49 3.86
N GLU A 317 -11.49 19.13 3.43
CA GLU A 317 -12.28 20.03 4.26
C GLU A 317 -12.88 19.31 5.47
N THR A 318 -13.49 18.12 5.28
CA THR A 318 -14.03 17.32 6.38
C THR A 318 -12.95 16.97 7.40
N VAL A 319 -11.76 16.55 6.95
CA VAL A 319 -10.67 16.16 7.86
C VAL A 319 -10.05 17.40 8.55
N MET A 320 -9.84 18.52 7.85
CA MET A 320 -9.28 19.74 8.41
C MET A 320 -10.19 20.38 9.48
N ARG A 321 -11.51 20.20 9.39
CA ARG A 321 -12.47 20.69 10.39
C ARG A 321 -12.41 19.94 11.73
N ARG A 322 -11.68 18.82 11.81
CA ARG A 322 -11.47 18.08 13.07
C ARG A 322 -10.31 18.65 13.87
N TRP A 323 -10.48 19.90 14.31
CA TRP A 323 -9.52 20.69 15.08
C TRP A 323 -8.93 19.91 16.26
N GLY A 324 -7.59 19.79 16.30
CA GLY A 324 -6.88 19.12 17.39
C GLY A 324 -6.99 17.58 17.41
N ASP A 325 -7.71 16.95 16.48
CA ASP A 325 -7.79 15.48 16.39
C ASP A 325 -6.48 14.91 15.83
N THR A 326 -5.61 14.44 16.71
CA THR A 326 -4.29 13.88 16.35
C THR A 326 -4.37 12.67 15.42
N ASN A 327 -5.51 11.97 15.35
CA ASN A 327 -5.66 10.84 14.42
C ASN A 327 -5.67 11.30 12.96
N THR A 328 -5.97 12.57 12.69
CA THR A 328 -6.04 13.13 11.33
C THR A 328 -4.66 13.50 10.75
N LEU A 329 -3.63 13.57 11.60
CA LEU A 329 -2.31 14.07 11.21
C LEU A 329 -1.67 13.29 10.06
N PRO A 330 -1.71 11.95 9.98
CA PRO A 330 -1.12 11.24 8.85
C PRO A 330 -1.78 11.62 7.51
N PHE A 331 -3.11 11.77 7.47
CA PHE A 331 -3.81 12.26 6.28
C PHE A 331 -3.37 13.68 5.91
N LEU A 332 -3.38 14.60 6.88
CA LEU A 332 -2.99 16.00 6.65
C LEU A 332 -1.55 16.11 6.16
N HIS A 333 -0.64 15.32 6.73
CA HIS A 333 0.73 15.21 6.28
C HIS A 333 0.81 14.78 4.81
N THR A 334 0.11 13.70 4.42
CA THR A 334 0.13 13.24 3.02
C THR A 334 -0.40 14.27 2.02
N VAL A 335 -1.47 15.00 2.38
CA VAL A 335 -2.05 16.05 1.55
C VAL A 335 -1.09 17.23 1.40
N LEU A 336 -0.45 17.66 2.49
CA LEU A 336 0.49 18.77 2.44
C LEU A 336 1.79 18.41 1.70
N VAL A 337 2.24 17.15 1.74
CA VAL A 337 3.35 16.68 0.90
C VAL A 337 2.99 16.80 -0.58
N PHE A 338 1.80 16.32 -0.97
CA PHE A 338 1.31 16.47 -2.35
C PHE A 338 1.25 17.95 -2.75
N MET A 339 0.63 18.79 -1.93
CA MET A 339 0.48 20.22 -2.24
C MET A 339 1.82 20.95 -2.32
N ASN A 340 2.75 20.68 -1.40
CA ASN A 340 4.10 21.23 -1.44
C ASN A 340 4.86 20.83 -2.70
N HIS A 341 4.62 19.64 -3.24
CA HIS A 341 5.19 19.28 -4.54
C HIS A 341 4.53 20.06 -5.68
N MET A 342 3.19 20.21 -5.65
CA MET A 342 2.47 20.97 -6.68
C MET A 342 2.88 22.44 -6.75
N THR A 343 3.25 23.09 -5.63
CA THR A 343 3.67 24.50 -5.64
C THR A 343 4.87 24.78 -6.54
N ARG A 344 5.67 23.75 -6.86
CA ARG A 344 6.83 23.83 -7.76
C ARG A 344 6.44 23.95 -9.23
N PHE A 345 5.18 23.69 -9.56
CA PHE A 345 4.67 23.66 -10.93
C PHE A 345 3.49 24.63 -11.08
N PRO A 346 3.74 25.88 -11.52
CA PRO A 346 2.68 26.88 -11.71
C PRO A 346 1.55 26.40 -12.63
N GLY A 347 1.89 25.64 -13.67
CA GLY A 347 0.92 25.02 -14.58
C GLY A 347 0.04 23.94 -13.93
N ALA A 348 0.44 23.35 -12.81
CA ALA A 348 -0.41 22.50 -11.99
C ALA A 348 -1.27 23.33 -11.03
N MET A 349 -0.64 24.32 -10.38
CA MET A 349 -1.30 25.15 -9.36
C MET A 349 -2.50 25.93 -9.88
N VAL A 350 -2.46 26.44 -11.13
CA VAL A 350 -3.59 27.17 -11.73
C VAL A 350 -4.91 26.37 -11.74
N HIS A 351 -4.83 25.04 -11.73
CA HIS A 351 -6.00 24.16 -11.72
C HIS A 351 -6.44 23.70 -10.33
N ILE A 352 -5.62 23.91 -9.30
CA ILE A 352 -5.87 23.46 -7.93
C ILE A 352 -6.18 24.64 -7.00
N GLU A 353 -5.47 25.75 -7.17
CA GLU A 353 -5.40 26.84 -6.19
C GLU A 353 -6.76 27.46 -5.83
N ALA A 354 -7.70 27.50 -6.77
CA ALA A 354 -9.00 28.13 -6.55
C ALA A 354 -9.95 27.26 -5.73
N ALA A 355 -9.79 25.95 -5.78
CA ALA A 355 -10.65 24.99 -5.08
C ALA A 355 -10.04 24.54 -3.74
N PHE A 356 -8.71 24.59 -3.60
CA PHE A 356 -8.06 24.11 -2.38
C PHE A 356 -8.42 24.97 -1.16
N PRO A 357 -8.74 24.39 0.01
CA PRO A 357 -9.28 25.12 1.15
C PRO A 357 -8.18 25.83 1.97
N TRP A 358 -7.58 26.88 1.40
CA TRP A 358 -6.48 27.62 2.02
C TRP A 358 -6.82 28.21 3.39
N LYS A 359 -8.06 28.72 3.56
CA LYS A 359 -8.52 29.26 4.85
C LYS A 359 -8.54 28.19 5.94
N LEU A 360 -9.11 27.02 5.66
CA LEU A 360 -9.11 25.89 6.59
C LEU A 360 -7.70 25.38 6.85
N THR A 361 -6.84 25.39 5.83
CA THR A 361 -5.41 25.03 5.98
C THR A 361 -4.70 25.97 6.97
N ALA A 362 -4.87 27.28 6.82
CA ALA A 362 -4.28 28.28 7.71
C ALA A 362 -4.76 28.13 9.15
N LEU A 363 -6.07 27.98 9.33
CA LEU A 363 -6.65 27.70 10.63
C LEU A 363 -6.06 26.39 11.20
N MET A 364 -5.95 25.32 10.39
CA MET A 364 -5.49 23.99 10.83
C MET A 364 -4.07 24.07 11.36
N LEU A 365 -3.19 24.74 10.62
CA LEU A 365 -1.82 25.00 11.03
C LEU A 365 -1.77 25.81 12.33
N ASN A 366 -2.60 26.86 12.48
CA ASN A 366 -2.66 27.63 13.72
C ASN A 366 -3.11 26.80 14.92
N SER A 367 -4.11 25.93 14.74
CA SER A 367 -4.58 25.02 15.80
C SER A 367 -3.48 24.04 16.23
N GLN A 368 -2.72 23.50 15.28
CA GLN A 368 -1.57 22.64 15.59
C GLN A 368 -0.46 23.41 16.31
N LEU A 369 -0.15 24.62 15.85
CA LEU A 369 0.88 25.47 16.46
C LEU A 369 0.57 25.81 17.93
N VAL A 370 -0.69 26.11 18.24
CA VAL A 370 -1.15 26.35 19.63
C VAL A 370 -1.01 25.10 20.50
N SER A 371 -1.06 23.91 19.90
CA SER A 371 -0.92 22.63 20.62
C SER A 371 0.53 22.16 20.81
N CYS A 372 1.51 22.91 20.29
CA CYS A 372 2.93 22.63 20.46
C CYS A 372 3.46 23.18 21.80
N GLU A 373 4.68 22.79 22.16
CA GLU A 373 5.36 23.33 23.35
C GLU A 373 5.62 24.84 23.21
N ALA A 374 5.72 25.54 24.35
CA ALA A 374 5.77 27.01 24.39
C ALA A 374 7.03 27.59 23.68
N ASP A 375 8.12 26.83 23.63
CA ASP A 375 9.38 27.14 22.98
C ASP A 375 9.51 26.55 21.57
N TYR A 376 8.44 25.95 21.02
CA TYR A 376 8.45 25.43 19.66
C TYR A 376 8.74 26.57 18.66
N GLU A 377 9.83 26.43 17.92
CA GLU A 377 10.17 27.30 16.80
C GLU A 377 9.66 26.69 15.48
N VAL A 378 8.98 27.51 14.69
CA VAL A 378 8.53 27.12 13.35
C VAL A 378 9.68 27.28 12.37
N HIS A 379 9.94 26.27 11.56
CA HIS A 379 10.97 26.32 10.52
C HIS A 379 10.39 26.03 9.14
N SER A 380 11.11 26.46 8.11
CA SER A 380 10.78 26.14 6.72
C SER A 380 11.49 24.89 6.22
N ASP A 381 12.39 24.27 6.99
CA ASP A 381 13.22 23.15 6.52
C ASP A 381 12.91 21.85 7.25
N PHE A 382 13.07 20.73 6.53
CA PHE A 382 12.93 19.38 7.10
C PHE A 382 13.95 19.24 8.23
N ARG A 383 13.49 19.02 9.48
CA ARG A 383 14.39 18.76 10.60
C ARG A 383 15.05 17.38 10.47
N PRO A 384 16.38 17.27 10.29
CA PRO A 384 17.05 15.99 10.31
C PRO A 384 17.09 15.42 11.73
N PRO A 385 17.38 14.12 11.90
CA PRO A 385 17.54 13.53 13.23
C PRO A 385 18.66 14.22 14.00
N GLU A 386 18.54 14.26 15.33
CA GLU A 386 19.59 14.79 16.19
C GLU A 386 20.92 14.04 15.98
N LYS A 387 22.03 14.73 16.22
CA LYS A 387 23.37 14.17 16.00
C LYS A 387 23.57 12.89 16.81
N GLY A 388 23.76 11.78 16.11
CA GLY A 388 23.97 10.45 16.70
C GLY A 388 22.70 9.60 16.85
N GLN A 389 21.53 10.16 16.55
CA GLN A 389 20.29 9.41 16.40
C GLN A 389 20.13 8.91 14.97
N LEU A 390 19.51 7.74 14.81
CA LEU A 390 19.13 7.23 13.49
C LEU A 390 17.76 7.80 13.11
N PRO A 391 17.50 8.05 11.81
CA PRO A 391 16.19 8.45 11.33
C PRO A 391 15.10 7.49 11.79
N ARG A 392 13.95 8.03 12.16
CA ARG A 392 12.73 7.25 12.43
C ARG A 392 11.60 7.73 11.54
N PRO A 393 11.55 7.28 10.27
CA PRO A 393 10.46 7.65 9.38
C PRO A 393 9.11 7.21 9.96
N LEU A 394 8.10 8.02 9.66
CA LEU A 394 6.71 7.76 10.01
C LEU A 394 6.12 6.64 9.14
N PRO A 395 5.06 5.93 9.58
CA PRO A 395 4.38 4.93 8.75
C PRO A 395 4.00 5.48 7.36
N GLU A 396 3.46 6.70 7.30
CA GLU A 396 3.10 7.36 6.05
C GLU A 396 4.30 7.79 5.20
N ASP A 397 5.50 7.96 5.79
CA ASP A 397 6.72 8.23 5.03
C ASP A 397 7.07 7.04 4.15
N PHE A 398 7.05 5.83 4.73
CA PHE A 398 7.23 4.58 3.98
C PHE A 398 6.13 4.41 2.93
N ALA A 399 4.89 4.74 3.28
CA ALA A 399 3.76 4.64 2.36
C ALA A 399 3.89 5.61 1.17
N MET A 400 4.38 6.84 1.37
CA MET A 400 4.56 7.82 0.30
C MET A 400 5.84 7.61 -0.51
N ARG A 401 6.91 7.08 0.10
CA ARG A 401 8.24 6.91 -0.53
C ARG A 401 8.14 6.33 -1.93
N GLY A 402 8.74 7.04 -2.90
CA GLY A 402 8.83 6.63 -4.30
C GLY A 402 7.66 7.07 -5.19
N LEU A 403 6.59 7.63 -4.61
CA LEU A 403 5.58 8.37 -5.37
C LEU A 403 6.24 9.57 -6.05
N ILE A 404 5.85 9.85 -7.28
CA ILE A 404 6.44 10.94 -8.10
C ILE A 404 6.36 12.32 -7.41
N TYR A 405 5.36 12.54 -6.56
CA TYR A 405 5.15 13.79 -5.83
C TYR A 405 5.84 13.83 -4.44
N SER A 406 6.62 12.82 -4.09
CA SER A 406 7.29 12.71 -2.78
C SER A 406 8.82 12.59 -2.89
N GLU A 407 9.35 12.49 -4.11
CA GLU A 407 10.76 12.16 -4.35
C GLU A 407 11.71 13.21 -3.76
N ASP A 408 11.35 14.48 -3.83
CA ASP A 408 12.12 15.63 -3.36
C ASP A 408 11.81 16.02 -1.91
N TYR A 409 10.87 15.34 -1.26
CA TYR A 409 10.43 15.69 0.09
C TYR A 409 11.34 15.13 1.18
N PHE A 410 11.80 13.89 1.02
CA PHE A 410 12.57 13.19 2.04
C PHE A 410 14.07 13.49 1.96
N PRO A 411 14.76 13.77 3.08
CA PRO A 411 16.21 13.96 3.10
C PRO A 411 16.96 12.72 2.61
N HIS A 412 18.16 12.96 2.08
CA HIS A 412 19.09 11.88 1.80
C HIS A 412 19.33 11.03 3.07
N GLU A 413 19.31 9.72 2.93
CA GLU A 413 19.44 8.74 4.03
C GLU A 413 18.29 8.67 5.04
N TRP A 414 17.17 9.37 4.84
CA TRP A 414 16.01 9.31 5.77
C TRP A 414 15.53 7.88 6.04
N PHE A 415 15.59 7.00 5.05
CA PHE A 415 15.17 5.61 5.18
C PHE A 415 16.31 4.63 5.49
N LYS A 416 17.55 5.11 5.73
CA LYS A 416 18.69 4.26 6.07
C LYS A 416 18.74 4.00 7.57
N ASN A 417 17.85 3.14 8.05
CA ASN A 417 17.87 2.65 9.42
C ASN A 417 17.60 1.14 9.47
N ASP A 418 18.67 0.35 9.41
CA ASP A 418 18.62 -1.12 9.41
C ASP A 418 18.16 -1.72 10.76
N LYS A 419 17.88 -0.88 11.78
CA LYS A 419 17.36 -1.34 13.07
C LYS A 419 15.85 -1.44 13.10
N ILE A 420 15.15 -0.75 12.20
CA ILE A 420 13.68 -0.79 12.11
C ILE A 420 13.31 -2.05 11.31
N ASP A 421 12.70 -3.02 11.97
CA ASP A 421 12.11 -4.16 11.28
C ASP A 421 10.74 -3.82 10.68
N GLU A 422 10.17 -4.74 9.90
CA GLU A 422 8.92 -4.51 9.17
C GLU A 422 7.73 -4.21 10.09
N ASP A 423 7.64 -4.91 11.23
CA ASP A 423 6.57 -4.72 12.20
C ASP A 423 6.73 -3.38 12.92
N GLU A 424 7.96 -2.98 13.21
CA GLU A 424 8.27 -1.68 13.81
C GLU A 424 7.89 -0.51 12.88
N LYS A 425 7.98 -0.64 11.55
CA LYS A 425 7.63 0.48 10.62
C LYS A 425 6.24 1.06 10.88
N TYR A 426 5.28 0.19 11.16
CA TYR A 426 3.87 0.55 11.36
C TYR A 426 3.48 0.61 12.84
N PHE A 427 4.45 0.44 13.75
CA PHE A 427 4.23 0.57 15.18
C PHE A 427 4.20 2.04 15.61
N GLU A 428 3.02 2.49 16.02
CA GLU A 428 2.78 3.88 16.43
C GLU A 428 3.37 4.20 17.82
N LEU A 429 4.25 5.20 17.88
CA LEU A 429 4.85 5.71 19.12
C LEU A 429 4.29 7.09 19.47
N GLY A 430 4.21 7.41 20.76
CA GLY A 430 3.72 8.73 21.21
C GLY A 430 4.52 9.91 20.65
N SER A 431 5.83 9.72 20.41
CA SER A 431 6.71 10.74 19.81
C SER A 431 6.36 11.05 18.35
N MET A 432 5.70 10.12 17.64
CA MET A 432 5.33 10.32 16.23
C MET A 432 4.23 11.37 16.05
N VAL A 433 3.43 11.66 17.08
CA VAL A 433 2.45 12.74 17.04
C VAL A 433 3.14 14.09 16.95
N GLU A 434 4.15 14.33 17.78
CA GLU A 434 4.90 15.59 17.78
C GLU A 434 5.75 15.74 16.51
N GLU A 435 6.35 14.65 16.02
CA GLU A 435 7.01 14.63 14.71
C GLU A 435 6.03 15.06 13.61
N ARG A 436 4.82 14.47 13.54
CA ARG A 436 3.82 14.85 12.52
C ARG A 436 3.41 16.32 12.61
N LYS A 437 3.22 16.87 13.81
CA LYS A 437 2.93 18.31 13.99
C LYS A 437 4.06 19.15 13.39
N ASP A 438 5.30 18.81 13.69
CA ASP A 438 6.47 19.48 13.15
C ASP A 438 6.53 19.41 11.62
N ARG A 439 6.31 18.21 11.05
CA ARG A 439 6.24 17.98 9.59
C ARG A 439 5.20 18.88 8.92
N ILE A 440 3.99 18.90 9.49
CA ILE A 440 2.84 19.65 8.98
C ILE A 440 3.08 21.16 9.03
N LEU A 441 3.59 21.67 10.15
CA LEU A 441 3.91 23.09 10.31
C LEU A 441 5.04 23.52 9.36
N THR A 442 6.07 22.68 9.23
CA THR A 442 7.17 22.90 8.30
C THR A 442 6.68 22.98 6.85
N LEU A 443 5.82 22.04 6.44
CA LEU A 443 5.19 22.06 5.11
C LEU A 443 4.33 23.31 4.92
N GLY A 444 3.56 23.71 5.94
CA GLY A 444 2.80 24.96 5.93
C GLY A 444 3.68 26.18 5.65
N CYS A 445 4.82 26.31 6.33
CA CYS A 445 5.79 27.37 6.07
C CYS A 445 6.41 27.28 4.67
N LYS A 446 6.83 26.09 4.22
CA LYS A 446 7.36 25.91 2.86
C LYS A 446 6.37 26.38 1.80
N ILE A 447 5.11 25.98 1.91
CA ILE A 447 4.05 26.38 0.99
C ILE A 447 3.84 27.90 1.05
N ALA A 448 3.81 28.50 2.25
CA ALA A 448 3.67 29.95 2.41
C ALA A 448 4.84 30.75 1.82
N THR A 449 6.04 30.18 1.80
CA THR A 449 7.22 30.81 1.15
C THR A 449 7.26 30.61 -0.36
N SER A 450 6.58 29.58 -0.89
CA SER A 450 6.66 29.19 -2.30
C SER A 450 5.71 29.95 -3.21
N GLY A 451 4.67 30.58 -2.66
CA GLY A 451 3.68 31.30 -3.46
C GLY A 451 2.73 32.13 -2.60
N SER A 452 1.70 32.68 -3.23
CA SER A 452 0.80 33.65 -2.60
C SER A 452 -0.50 33.01 -2.11
N TRP A 453 -0.54 31.72 -1.80
CA TRP A 453 -1.77 31.00 -1.43
C TRP A 453 -1.99 30.88 0.08
N LEU A 454 -0.89 30.86 0.82
CA LEU A 454 -0.84 30.78 2.28
C LEU A 454 0.16 31.82 2.76
N ILE A 455 -0.12 32.50 3.86
CA ILE A 455 0.73 33.56 4.40
C ILE A 455 1.15 33.14 5.80
N TRP A 456 2.45 33.17 6.09
CA TRP A 456 3.01 33.03 7.43
C TRP A 456 3.48 34.41 7.92
N ASP A 457 2.91 34.89 9.01
CA ASP A 457 3.34 36.11 9.68
C ASP A 457 4.25 35.78 10.87
N PRO A 458 5.57 36.09 10.79
CA PRO A 458 6.51 35.81 11.87
C PRO A 458 6.32 36.71 13.10
N GLU A 459 5.70 37.88 12.97
CA GLU A 459 5.48 38.80 14.10
C GLU A 459 4.33 38.32 14.98
N THR A 460 3.21 37.93 14.37
CA THR A 460 2.05 37.40 15.08
C THR A 460 2.12 35.90 15.32
N ARG A 461 3.06 35.20 14.66
CA ARG A 461 3.20 33.74 14.62
C ARG A 461 1.92 33.05 14.17
N GLN A 462 1.30 33.57 13.10
CA GLN A 462 0.03 33.06 12.58
C GLN A 462 0.08 32.82 11.08
N PHE A 463 -0.59 31.75 10.67
CA PHE A 463 -0.95 31.48 9.29
C PHE A 463 -2.26 32.20 8.94
N SER A 464 -2.34 32.74 7.72
CA SER A 464 -3.56 33.30 7.16
C SER A 464 -3.68 32.97 5.66
N ALA A 465 -4.89 33.05 5.14
CA ALA A 465 -5.13 32.99 3.70
C ALA A 465 -5.25 34.42 3.15
N PRO A 466 -4.71 34.71 1.95
CA PRO A 466 -4.94 35.98 1.27
C PRO A 466 -6.43 36.18 0.96
N ALA A 467 -6.86 37.44 0.85
CA ALA A 467 -8.26 37.81 0.61
C ALA A 467 -8.93 37.10 -0.57
N LYS A 468 -8.17 36.75 -1.63
CA LYS A 468 -8.67 35.96 -2.79
C LYS A 468 -9.20 34.58 -2.38
N TYR A 469 -8.60 33.97 -1.37
CA TYR A 469 -8.92 32.62 -0.88
C TYR A 469 -9.55 32.64 0.51
N ASP A 470 -9.92 33.83 1.00
CA ASP A 470 -10.62 34.00 2.26
C ASP A 470 -12.10 33.72 2.03
N MET A 471 -12.48 32.46 2.18
CA MET A 471 -13.86 32.00 2.05
C MET A 471 -14.60 32.17 3.38
N GLU A 472 -15.87 32.56 3.32
CA GLU A 472 -16.77 32.44 4.46
C GLU A 472 -16.92 30.96 4.81
N LEU A 473 -16.49 30.57 6.00
CA LEU A 473 -16.75 29.25 6.52
C LEU A 473 -18.17 29.26 7.05
N GLU A 474 -19.05 28.47 6.44
CA GLU A 474 -20.34 28.17 7.07
C GLU A 474 -20.05 27.56 8.45
N ASP A 475 -20.59 28.20 9.49
CA ASP A 475 -20.59 27.67 10.85
C ASP A 475 -21.32 26.32 10.81
N VAL A 476 -20.62 25.25 11.20
CA VAL A 476 -21.23 23.93 11.42
C VAL A 476 -21.46 23.74 12.91
#